data_AF-A0A2H1BSN5-F1
#
_entry.id   AF-A0A2H1BSN5-F1
#
_cell.length_a   1.000
_cell.length_b   1.000
_cell.length_c   1.000
_cell.angle_alpha   90.00
_cell.angle_beta   90.00
_cell.angle_gamma   90.00
#
_symmetry.space_group_name_H-M   'P 1'
#
loop_
_entity.id
_entity.type
_entity.pdbx_description
1 polymer ?
#
loop_
_entity_poly.entity_id
_entity_poly.type
_entity_poly.pdbx_seq_one_letter_code
_entity_poly.pdbx_strand_id
1 'polypeptide(L)'
;MIIRTLPYSSDDVIQILHIRAQTEGIKVSEQAFARLAAVATDTTLRYAVQLLTPASRIAQLAGRDEIEPSDVEEVCSLFLNAKQSAKILAEHESQFMK
;
A
#
# COMPACT_ATOMS: atom_id res chain seq x y z
N MET A 1 20.96 -15.54 -23.55
CA MET A 1 19.89 -16.18 -22.77
C MET A 1 19.10 -15.08 -22.10
N ILE A 2 17.77 -15.01 -22.31
CA ILE A 2 16.89 -14.00 -21.67
C ILE A 2 15.98 -14.76 -20.71
N ILE A 3 15.99 -14.40 -19.42
CA ILE A 3 15.09 -14.97 -18.40
C ILE A 3 13.97 -13.96 -18.14
N ARG A 4 12.71 -14.41 -18.22
CA ARG A 4 11.54 -13.57 -17.95
C ARG A 4 11.10 -13.71 -16.50
N THR A 5 10.67 -12.61 -15.89
CA THR A 5 10.00 -12.62 -14.60
C THR A 5 8.50 -12.81 -14.78
N LEU A 6 7.87 -13.48 -13.83
CA LEU A 6 6.42 -13.69 -13.78
C LEU A 6 5.81 -12.77 -12.70
N PRO A 7 4.54 -12.35 -12.85
CA PRO A 7 3.85 -11.61 -11.82
C PRO A 7 3.69 -12.45 -10.55
N TYR A 8 3.75 -11.79 -9.41
CA TYR A 8 3.56 -12.42 -8.10
C TYR A 8 2.10 -12.84 -7.89
N SER A 9 1.90 -13.95 -7.18
CA SER A 9 0.58 -14.34 -6.67
C SER A 9 0.19 -13.53 -5.43
N SER A 10 -1.07 -13.60 -5.00
CA SER A 10 -1.54 -12.97 -3.76
C SER A 10 -0.74 -13.42 -2.54
N ASP A 11 -0.39 -14.71 -2.50
CA ASP A 11 0.32 -15.33 -1.39
C ASP A 11 1.77 -14.83 -1.34
N ASP A 12 2.42 -14.71 -2.50
CA ASP A 12 3.74 -14.10 -2.62
C ASP A 12 3.73 -12.64 -2.16
N VAL A 13 2.68 -11.90 -2.51
CA VAL A 13 2.52 -10.49 -2.09
C VAL A 13 2.43 -10.38 -0.56
N ILE A 14 1.63 -11.22 0.09
CA ILE A 14 1.53 -11.26 1.55
C ILE A 14 2.89 -11.56 2.17
N GLN A 15 3.61 -12.56 1.64
CA GLN A 15 4.93 -12.93 2.15
C GLN A 15 5.95 -11.80 1.98
N ILE A 16 5.95 -11.10 0.84
CA ILE A 16 6.82 -9.93 0.61
C ILE A 16 6.51 -8.81 1.60
N LEU A 17 5.22 -8.51 1.82
CA LEU A 17 4.79 -7.49 2.78
C LEU A 17 5.21 -7.87 4.21
N HIS A 18 5.11 -9.15 4.58
CA HIS A 18 5.52 -9.64 5.88
C HIS A 18 7.03 -9.45 6.11
N ILE A 19 7.86 -9.87 5.14
CA ILE A 19 9.31 -9.67 5.19
C ILE A 19 9.63 -8.17 5.33
N ARG A 20 8.91 -7.32 4.60
CA ARG A 20 9.14 -5.87 4.64
C ARG A 20 8.78 -5.27 6.00
N ALA A 21 7.62 -5.63 6.55
CA ALA A 21 7.18 -5.19 7.87
C ALA A 21 8.18 -5.61 8.96
N GLN A 22 8.68 -6.86 8.90
CA GLN A 22 9.72 -7.34 9.81
C GLN A 22 11.04 -6.56 9.67
N THR A 23 11.45 -6.25 8.43
CA THR A 23 12.68 -5.49 8.16
C THR A 23 12.60 -4.06 8.70
N GLU A 24 11.43 -3.44 8.63
CA GLU A 24 11.20 -2.08 9.14
C GLU A 24 10.83 -2.06 10.64
N GLY A 25 10.69 -3.23 11.29
CA GLY A 25 10.31 -3.34 12.69
C GLY A 25 8.86 -2.91 12.97
N ILE A 26 7.99 -3.01 11.97
CA ILE A 26 6.58 -2.60 12.05
C ILE A 26 5.72 -3.82 12.38
N LYS A 27 4.85 -3.69 13.38
CA LYS A 27 3.86 -4.73 13.71
C LYS A 27 2.58 -4.48 12.92
N VAL A 28 2.10 -5.51 12.24
CA VAL A 28 0.92 -5.46 11.38
C VAL A 28 0.05 -6.66 11.72
N SER A 29 -1.25 -6.42 11.94
CA SER A 29 -2.21 -7.49 12.17
C SER A 29 -2.43 -8.34 10.89
N GLU A 30 -2.79 -9.62 11.04
CA GLU A 30 -3.07 -10.47 9.87
C GLU A 30 -4.19 -9.93 8.99
N GLN A 31 -5.20 -9.30 9.59
CA GLN A 31 -6.30 -8.65 8.86
C GLN A 31 -5.80 -7.45 8.04
N ALA A 32 -4.85 -6.67 8.58
CA ALA A 32 -4.22 -5.58 7.84
C ALA A 32 -3.36 -6.09 6.69
N PHE A 33 -2.65 -7.22 6.85
CA PHE A 33 -1.93 -7.85 5.73
C PHE A 33 -2.85 -8.29 4.60
N ALA A 34 -3.98 -8.93 4.93
CA ALA A 34 -4.98 -9.30 3.92
C ALA A 34 -5.52 -8.07 3.18
N ARG A 35 -5.76 -6.97 3.90
CA ARG A 35 -6.22 -5.71 3.29
C ARG A 35 -5.15 -5.09 2.38
N LEU A 36 -3.89 -5.05 2.81
CA LEU A 36 -2.78 -4.55 2.02
C LEU A 36 -2.53 -5.39 0.76
N ALA A 37 -2.71 -6.71 0.83
CA ALA A 37 -2.60 -7.60 -0.32
C ALA A 37 -3.71 -7.35 -1.37
N ALA A 38 -4.94 -7.09 -0.91
CA ALA A 38 -6.02 -6.66 -1.80
C ALA A 38 -5.69 -5.32 -2.48
N VAL A 39 -5.21 -4.34 -1.71
CA VAL A 39 -4.78 -3.03 -2.24
C VAL A 39 -3.64 -3.20 -3.26
N ALA A 40 -2.66 -4.06 -2.99
CA ALA A 40 -1.56 -4.35 -3.90
C ALA A 40 -2.03 -4.94 -5.23
N THR A 41 -3.08 -5.78 -5.19
CA THR A 41 -3.69 -6.42 -6.35
C THR A 41 -4.44 -5.42 -7.23
N ASP A 42 -5.19 -4.50 -6.62
CA ASP A 42 -5.92 -3.45 -7.33
C ASP A 42 -4.99 -2.38 -7.94
N THR A 43 -3.87 -2.14 -7.25
CA THR A 43 -2.90 -1.09 -7.56
C THR A 43 -1.56 -1.67 -8.02
N THR A 44 -0.54 -1.62 -7.18
CA THR A 44 0.79 -2.18 -7.38
C THR A 44 1.38 -2.59 -6.04
N LEU A 45 2.24 -3.61 -6.03
CA LEU A 45 3.00 -4.02 -4.84
C LEU A 45 3.83 -2.87 -4.24
N ARG A 46 4.38 -1.99 -5.09
CA ARG A 46 5.14 -0.82 -4.63
C ARG A 46 4.29 0.10 -3.77
N TYR A 47 3.06 0.39 -4.20
CA TYR A 47 2.16 1.26 -3.47
C TYR A 47 1.80 0.64 -2.12
N ALA A 48 1.45 -0.65 -2.07
CA ALA A 48 1.18 -1.33 -0.80
C ALA A 48 2.37 -1.30 0.19
N VAL A 49 3.60 -1.48 -0.30
CA VAL A 49 4.81 -1.34 0.54
C VAL A 49 4.97 0.09 1.06
N GLN A 50 4.70 1.09 0.22
CA GLN A 50 4.80 2.50 0.63
C GLN A 50 3.75 2.89 1.68
N LEU A 51 2.60 2.20 1.73
CA LEU A 51 1.55 2.45 2.74
C LEU A 51 1.92 1.95 4.14
N LEU A 52 2.86 1.00 4.28
CA LEU A 52 3.25 0.45 5.59
C LEU A 52 3.81 1.52 6.54
N THR A 53 4.68 2.40 6.05
CA THR A 53 5.30 3.46 6.85
C THR A 53 4.30 4.51 7.36
N PRO A 54 3.43 5.12 6.53
CA PRO A 54 2.41 6.03 7.01
C PRO A 54 1.35 5.32 7.86
N ALA A 55 0.98 4.07 7.57
CA ALA A 55 0.05 3.31 8.41
C ALA A 55 0.61 3.08 9.81
N SER A 56 1.92 2.80 9.92
CA SER A 56 2.62 2.71 11.21
C SER A 56 2.56 4.02 11.98
N ARG A 57 2.69 5.16 11.29
CA ARG A 57 2.58 6.49 11.93
C ARG A 57 1.16 6.77 12.40
N ILE A 58 0.13 6.41 11.65
CA ILE A 58 -1.27 6.56 12.08
C ILE A 58 -1.54 5.70 13.31
N ALA A 59 -1.11 4.44 13.31
CA ALA A 59 -1.22 3.56 14.47
C ALA A 59 -0.54 4.19 15.70
N GLN A 60 0.69 4.69 15.56
CA GLN A 60 1.42 5.38 16.64
C GLN A 60 0.69 6.63 17.15
N LEU A 61 0.09 7.41 16.25
CA LEU A 61 -0.72 8.58 16.63
C LEU A 61 -1.98 8.18 17.40
N ALA A 62 -2.55 7.01 17.10
CA ALA A 62 -3.66 6.42 17.86
C ALA A 62 -3.21 5.74 19.17
N GLY A 63 -1.91 5.77 19.50
CA GLY A 63 -1.34 5.13 20.70
C GLY A 63 -1.20 3.61 20.58
N ARG A 64 -1.30 3.05 19.37
CA ARG A 64 -1.11 1.62 19.08
C ARG A 64 0.23 1.40 18.37
N ASP A 65 0.91 0.31 18.70
CA ASP A 65 2.13 -0.13 18.00
C ASP A 65 1.85 -1.10 16.85
N GLU A 66 0.61 -1.57 16.73
CA GLU A 66 0.17 -2.54 15.73
C GLU A 66 -0.82 -1.90 14.74
N ILE A 67 -0.55 -2.11 13.44
CA ILE A 67 -1.39 -1.62 12.35
C ILE A 67 -2.66 -2.49 12.22
N GLU A 68 -3.80 -1.83 12.23
CA GLU A 68 -5.12 -2.41 12.01
C GLU A 68 -5.62 -2.13 10.58
N PRO A 69 -6.61 -2.89 10.07
CA PRO A 69 -7.18 -2.64 8.75
C PRO A 69 -7.78 -1.24 8.58
N SER A 70 -8.26 -0.63 9.67
CA SER A 70 -8.76 0.76 9.70
C SER A 70 -7.68 1.78 9.32
N ASP A 71 -6.46 1.61 9.84
CA ASP A 71 -5.31 2.46 9.54
C ASP A 71 -4.95 2.36 8.05
N VAL A 72 -5.01 1.14 7.48
CA VAL A 72 -4.74 0.92 6.06
C VAL A 72 -5.76 1.65 5.18
N GLU A 73 -7.04 1.62 5.55
CA GLU A 73 -8.11 2.33 4.83
C GLU A 73 -7.96 3.84 4.91
N GLU A 74 -7.61 4.36 6.08
CA GLU A 74 -7.33 5.78 6.27
C GLU A 74 -6.17 6.23 5.37
N VAL A 75 -5.03 5.52 5.39
CA VAL A 75 -3.88 5.86 4.53
C VAL A 75 -4.24 5.73 3.04
N CYS A 76 -5.02 4.72 2.65
CA CYS A 76 -5.48 4.58 1.25
C CYS A 76 -6.34 5.77 0.78
N SER A 77 -7.07 6.41 1.70
CA SER A 77 -7.85 7.62 1.39
C SER A 77 -6.98 8.87 1.27
N LEU A 78 -5.88 8.93 2.04
CA LEU A 78 -4.98 10.08 2.09
C LEU A 78 -3.94 10.08 0.96
N PHE A 79 -3.45 8.91 0.58
CA PHE A 79 -2.38 8.76 -0.41
C PHE A 79 -2.92 8.18 -1.71
N LEU A 80 -2.87 8.95 -2.79
CA LEU A 80 -3.39 8.50 -4.09
C LEU A 80 -2.40 7.58 -4.81
N ASN A 81 -2.93 6.56 -5.47
CA ASN A 81 -2.15 5.74 -6.39
C ASN A 81 -2.07 6.39 -7.79
N ALA A 82 -1.13 5.93 -8.63
CA ALA A 82 -0.90 6.51 -9.95
C ALA A 82 -2.15 6.54 -10.85
N LYS A 83 -3.01 5.51 -10.80
CA LYS A 83 -4.24 5.46 -11.59
C LYS A 83 -5.25 6.53 -11.13
N GLN A 84 -5.42 6.67 -9.81
CA GLN A 84 -6.27 7.71 -9.22
C GLN A 84 -5.76 9.11 -9.54
N SER A 85 -4.45 9.34 -9.40
CA SER A 85 -3.84 10.64 -9.73
C SER A 85 -4.00 11.00 -11.21
N ALA A 86 -3.83 10.03 -12.11
CA ALA A 86 -4.05 10.23 -13.54
C ALA A 86 -5.52 10.56 -13.86
N LYS A 87 -6.47 9.93 -13.17
CA LYS A 87 -7.90 10.22 -13.32
C LYS A 87 -8.24 11.64 -12.88
N ILE A 88 -7.73 12.09 -11.73
CA ILE A 88 -7.91 13.46 -11.24
C ILE A 88 -7.33 14.47 -12.22
N LEU A 89 -6.14 14.19 -12.77
CA LEU A 89 -5.52 15.04 -13.78
C LEU A 89 -6.39 15.19 -15.04
N ALA A 90 -6.99 14.09 -15.50
CA ALA A 90 -7.89 14.12 -16.65
C ALA A 90 -9.21 14.87 -16.36
N GLU A 91 -9.78 14.72 -15.17
CA GLU A 91 -11.01 15.42 -14.76
C GLU A 91 -10.80 16.93 -14.57
N HIS A 92 -9.58 17.32 -14.19
CA HIS A 92 -9.23 18.71 -13.90
C HIS A 92 -8.25 19.31 -14.92
N GLU A 93 -8.25 18.86 -16.19
CA GLU A 93 -7.28 19.29 -17.23
C GLU A 93 -7.17 20.82 -17.35
N SER A 94 -8.28 21.54 -17.17
CA SER A 94 -8.33 23.01 -17.21
C SER A 94 -7.54 23.73 -16.10
N GLN A 95 -7.19 23.04 -15.02
CA GLN A 95 -6.47 23.58 -13.86
C GLN A 95 -4.96 23.35 -13.96
N PHE A 96 -4.50 22.51 -14.89
CA PHE A 96 -3.09 22.16 -15.03
C PHE A 96 -2.50 22.77 -16.31
N MET A 97 -1.27 23.27 -16.21
CA MET A 97 -0.52 23.77 -17.36
C MET A 97 -0.11 22.61 -18.28
N LYS A 98 -0.14 22.87 -19.59
CA LYS A 98 0.32 21.94 -20.63
C LYS A 98 1.82 22.04 -20.84
#